data_AF-A0A3P6BB33-F1
#
_entry.id   AF-A0A3P6BB33-F1
#
_cell.length_a   1.000
_cell.length_b   1.000
_cell.length_c   1.000
_cell.angle_alpha   90.00
_cell.angle_beta   90.00
_cell.angle_gamma   90.00
#
_symmetry.space_group_name_H-M   'P 1'
#
loop_
_entity.id
_entity.type
_entity.pdbx_description
1 polymer ?
#
loop_
_entity_poly.entity_id
_entity_poly.type
_entity_poly.pdbx_seq_one_letter_code
_entity_poly.pdbx_strand_id
1 'polypeptide(L)'
;MNYGAFFESKPAGITGPIFITGINGDETIVKDLSAHKWSYKTGLNGFDNQLFRTEAMSKWSVENVPFNRTMTWYKATFKSPLGNDPVVVDLMGLGKGTAWVNGNNIGRYWPAFISSENGCDAKCNYRGAYHAEKCLTNCGEPTQRWYHVPRSFLNAEGDNTLVLFEEMGGNPSLVSFKLLE
;
A
#
# COMPACT_ATOMS: atom_id res chain seq x y z
N MET A 1 -6.80 14.30 6.05
CA MET A 1 -8.09 15.00 5.83
C MET A 1 -7.86 16.11 4.83
N ASN A 2 -8.75 16.31 3.87
CA ASN A 2 -8.60 17.29 2.79
C ASN A 2 -9.88 18.12 2.53
N TYR A 3 -10.88 18.04 3.42
CA TYR A 3 -12.14 18.78 3.35
C TYR A 3 -12.75 18.95 4.75
N GLY A 4 -13.52 20.02 4.97
CA GLY A 4 -14.21 20.34 6.23
C GLY A 4 -13.67 21.61 6.93
N ALA A 5 -14.44 22.23 7.81
CA ALA A 5 -13.92 23.35 8.60
C ALA A 5 -12.85 22.86 9.59
N PHE A 6 -11.73 23.58 9.70
CA PHE A 6 -10.62 23.30 10.62
C PHE A 6 -10.04 21.88 10.48
N PHE A 7 -10.07 21.28 9.29
CA PHE A 7 -9.60 19.90 9.09
C PHE A 7 -8.11 19.73 9.41
N GLU A 8 -7.33 20.80 9.30
CA GLU A 8 -5.92 20.88 9.67
C GLU A 8 -5.65 20.75 11.17
N SER A 9 -6.66 21.03 12.01
CA SER A 9 -6.55 20.89 13.47
C SER A 9 -6.69 19.45 13.95
N LYS A 10 -7.12 18.53 13.08
CA LYS A 10 -7.38 17.14 13.45
C LYS A 10 -6.06 16.40 13.65
N PRO A 11 -5.81 15.84 14.84
CA PRO A 11 -4.55 15.17 15.10
C PRO A 11 -4.46 13.83 14.36
N ALA A 12 -3.24 13.39 14.09
CA ALA A 12 -2.94 12.07 13.56
C ALA A 12 -1.88 11.40 14.44
N GLY A 13 -1.96 10.07 14.58
CA GLY A 13 -1.08 9.28 15.43
C GLY A 13 -1.70 8.95 16.79
N ILE A 14 -0.86 8.53 17.73
CA ILE A 14 -1.28 8.10 19.07
C ILE A 14 -1.36 9.34 19.97
N THR A 15 -2.57 9.89 20.14
CA THR A 15 -2.82 11.11 20.94
C THR A 15 -3.12 10.83 22.41
N GLY A 16 -3.24 9.55 22.76
CA GLY A 16 -3.66 9.12 24.08
C GLY A 16 -5.13 9.41 24.42
N PRO A 17 -5.54 9.09 25.66
CA PRO A 17 -4.72 8.46 26.71
C PRO A 17 -4.30 7.02 26.36
N ILE A 18 -3.21 6.54 26.95
CA ILE A 18 -2.62 5.22 26.67
C ILE A 18 -2.58 4.43 27.97
N PHE A 19 -3.34 3.33 28.04
CA PHE A 19 -3.38 2.46 29.20
C PHE A 19 -2.84 1.07 28.86
N ILE A 20 -2.22 0.41 29.83
CA ILE A 20 -1.96 -1.02 29.81
C ILE A 20 -2.73 -1.68 30.95
N THR A 21 -3.50 -2.72 30.62
CA THR A 21 -4.32 -3.45 31.58
C THR A 21 -3.75 -4.85 31.77
N GLY A 22 -3.38 -5.19 33.00
CA GLY A 22 -3.03 -6.54 33.41
C GLY A 22 -4.20 -7.21 34.10
N ILE A 23 -4.46 -8.48 33.78
CA ILE A 23 -5.52 -9.30 34.38
C ILE A 23 -4.88 -10.54 34.97
N ASN A 24 -5.20 -10.85 36.24
CA ASN A 24 -4.77 -12.07 36.92
C ASN A 24 -5.92 -12.63 37.77
N GLY A 25 -6.62 -13.64 37.24
CA GLY A 25 -7.86 -14.11 37.86
C GLY A 25 -8.90 -12.99 37.92
N ASP A 26 -9.37 -12.67 39.12
CA ASP A 26 -10.34 -11.58 39.37
C ASP A 26 -9.66 -10.21 39.54
N GLU A 27 -8.33 -10.15 39.65
CA GLU A 27 -7.60 -8.89 39.80
C GLU A 27 -7.37 -8.23 38.43
N THR A 28 -7.72 -6.94 38.35
CA THR A 28 -7.44 -6.09 37.20
C THR A 28 -6.62 -4.87 37.62
N ILE A 29 -5.45 -4.70 37.01
CA ILE A 29 -4.57 -3.55 37.24
C ILE A 29 -4.50 -2.73 35.96
N VAL A 30 -4.83 -1.44 36.06
CA VAL A 30 -4.74 -0.49 34.95
C VAL A 30 -3.61 0.49 35.23
N LYS A 31 -2.66 0.61 34.30
CA LYS A 31 -1.56 1.58 34.37
C LYS A 31 -1.66 2.58 33.23
N ASP A 32 -1.67 3.87 33.58
CA ASP A 32 -1.61 4.98 32.63
C ASP A 32 -0.17 5.25 32.18
N LEU A 33 0.06 5.16 30.88
CA LEU A 33 1.35 5.40 30.21
C LEU A 33 1.42 6.78 29.54
N SER A 34 0.35 7.58 29.60
CA SER A 34 0.23 8.84 28.85
C SER A 34 1.34 9.84 29.20
N ALA A 35 1.72 9.94 30.48
CA ALA A 35 2.77 10.84 30.97
C ALA A 35 4.17 10.20 31.06
N HIS A 36 4.35 8.96 30.59
CA HIS A 36 5.67 8.31 30.61
C HIS A 36 6.60 8.90 29.55
N LYS A 37 7.91 8.62 29.65
CA LYS A 37 8.88 9.04 28.63
C LYS A 37 8.66 8.25 27.34
N TRP A 38 8.35 8.97 26.26
CA TRP A 38 8.23 8.42 24.91
C TRP A 38 9.44 8.79 24.05
N SER A 39 9.85 7.86 23.19
CA SER A 39 10.88 8.08 22.18
C SER A 39 10.23 8.11 20.80
N TYR A 40 10.67 9.02 19.94
CA TYR A 40 10.12 9.21 18.61
C TYR A 40 11.18 8.89 17.56
N LYS A 41 10.75 8.22 16.49
CA LYS A 41 11.53 8.01 15.27
C LYS A 41 10.65 8.27 14.07
N THR A 42 11.03 9.23 13.25
CA THR A 42 10.34 9.56 12.02
C THR A 42 10.83 8.67 10.88
N GLY A 43 9.93 8.27 9.99
CA GLY A 43 10.29 7.50 8.79
C GLY A 43 10.71 6.05 9.08
N LEU A 44 11.12 5.34 8.03
CA LEU A 44 11.68 3.99 8.12
C LEU A 44 13.09 3.99 7.55
N ASN A 45 13.96 3.17 8.13
CA ASN A 45 15.36 3.02 7.68
C ASN A 45 15.49 2.79 6.18
N GLY A 46 14.55 2.08 5.55
CA GLY A 46 14.59 1.81 4.11
C GLY A 46 14.37 3.07 3.25
N PHE A 47 13.59 4.03 3.73
CA PHE A 47 13.43 5.33 3.07
C PHE A 47 14.66 6.20 3.28
N ASP A 48 15.21 6.25 4.49
CA ASP A 48 16.42 7.02 4.81
C ASP A 48 17.62 6.54 3.99
N ASN A 49 17.75 5.21 3.81
CA ASN A 49 18.76 4.57 2.97
C ASN A 49 18.39 4.53 1.48
N GLN A 50 17.24 5.09 1.10
CA GLN A 50 16.78 5.22 -0.28
C GLN A 50 16.78 3.90 -1.05
N LEU A 51 16.29 2.82 -0.42
CA LEU A 51 16.24 1.47 -1.01
C LEU A 51 15.43 1.36 -2.30
N PHE A 52 14.57 2.35 -2.56
CA PHE A 52 13.80 2.49 -3.79
C PHE A 52 14.66 2.87 -5.01
N ARG A 53 15.90 3.33 -4.83
CA ARG A 53 16.81 3.65 -5.94
C ARG A 53 17.38 2.38 -6.57
N THR A 54 17.53 2.40 -7.90
CA THR A 54 18.08 1.28 -8.68
C THR A 54 19.48 0.87 -8.21
N GLU A 55 20.33 1.86 -7.90
CA GLU A 55 21.74 1.70 -7.51
C GLU A 55 21.97 1.62 -6.00
N ALA A 56 20.92 1.48 -5.18
CA ALA A 56 21.07 1.47 -3.73
C ALA A 56 22.02 0.32 -3.28
N MET A 57 23.16 0.69 -2.68
CA MET A 57 24.10 -0.27 -2.09
C MET A 57 23.47 -0.88 -0.84
N SER A 58 22.78 -2.00 -1.00
CA SER A 58 22.15 -2.72 0.09
C SER A 58 22.25 -4.22 -0.12
N LYS A 59 22.41 -4.96 0.98
CA LYS A 59 22.47 -6.42 0.97
C LYS A 59 21.05 -6.97 0.79
N TRP A 60 20.65 -7.18 -0.45
CA TRP A 60 19.43 -7.91 -0.79
C TRP A 60 19.68 -9.42 -0.63
N SER A 61 18.74 -10.12 -0.01
CA SER A 61 18.75 -11.59 0.01
C SER A 61 17.95 -12.10 -1.17
N VAL A 62 18.54 -13.00 -1.96
CA VAL A 62 17.84 -13.74 -3.02
C VAL A 62 17.37 -15.12 -2.54
N GLU A 63 17.98 -15.63 -1.48
CA GLU A 63 17.62 -16.90 -0.87
C GLU A 63 16.46 -16.72 0.12
N ASN A 64 15.52 -17.66 0.11
CA ASN A 64 14.39 -17.73 1.04
C ASN A 64 13.62 -16.40 1.14
N VAL A 65 13.20 -15.84 0.00
CA VAL A 65 12.40 -14.61 -0.06
C VAL A 65 11.22 -14.73 0.91
N PRO A 66 11.13 -13.87 1.93
CA PRO A 66 10.13 -14.01 2.97
C PRO A 66 8.74 -13.71 2.40
N PHE A 67 7.74 -14.48 2.82
CA PHE A 67 6.33 -14.21 2.55
C PHE A 67 5.63 -13.83 3.85
N ASN A 68 4.55 -13.04 3.75
CA ASN A 68 3.71 -12.63 4.88
C ASN A 68 4.49 -11.97 6.04
N ARG A 69 5.63 -11.35 5.73
CA ARG A 69 6.44 -10.61 6.69
C ARG A 69 6.15 -9.12 6.58
N THR A 70 5.73 -8.51 7.69
CA THR A 70 5.51 -7.07 7.80
C THR A 70 6.82 -6.29 7.63
N MET A 71 6.69 -5.03 7.20
CA MET A 71 7.82 -4.09 7.05
C MET A 71 8.98 -4.63 6.18
N THR A 72 8.64 -5.26 5.05
CA THR A 72 9.61 -5.91 4.16
C THR A 72 9.81 -5.12 2.87
N TRP A 73 11.05 -5.06 2.39
CA TRP A 73 11.37 -4.51 1.07
C TRP A 73 11.60 -5.65 0.09
N TYR A 74 11.02 -5.54 -1.11
CA TYR A 74 11.25 -6.46 -2.22
C TYR A 74 11.81 -5.71 -3.42
N LYS A 75 12.65 -6.39 -4.20
CA LYS A 75 13.22 -5.88 -5.44
C LYS A 75 13.18 -6.99 -6.50
N ALA A 76 12.76 -6.64 -7.71
CA ALA A 76 12.73 -7.54 -8.85
C ALA A 76 13.16 -6.82 -10.12
N THR A 77 13.66 -7.58 -11.09
CA THR A 77 13.99 -7.08 -12.44
C THR A 77 13.00 -7.66 -13.44
N PHE A 78 12.56 -6.87 -14.42
CA PHE A 78 11.64 -7.30 -15.47
C PHE A 78 11.93 -6.60 -16.81
N LYS A 79 11.47 -7.21 -17.91
CA LYS A 79 11.53 -6.61 -19.24
C LYS A 79 10.32 -5.72 -19.50
N SER A 80 10.50 -4.62 -20.22
CA SER A 80 9.38 -3.78 -20.63
C SER A 80 8.40 -4.58 -21.49
N PRO A 81 7.08 -4.51 -21.23
CA PRO A 81 6.08 -5.03 -22.15
C PRO A 81 6.22 -4.39 -23.54
N LEU A 82 5.95 -5.15 -24.60
CA LEU A 82 5.95 -4.64 -25.98
C LEU A 82 4.74 -3.70 -26.23
N GLY A 83 4.77 -3.00 -27.36
CA GLY A 83 3.68 -2.13 -27.80
C GLY A 83 3.57 -0.82 -27.04
N ASN A 84 2.44 -0.13 -27.23
CA ASN A 84 2.19 1.20 -26.68
C ASN A 84 1.07 1.24 -25.62
N ASP A 85 0.43 0.10 -25.36
CA ASP A 85 -0.73 0.02 -24.46
C ASP A 85 -0.37 0.44 -23.03
N PRO A 86 -1.30 1.03 -22.26
CA PRO A 86 -1.04 1.38 -20.87
C PRO A 86 -0.58 0.17 -20.05
N VAL A 87 0.46 0.38 -19.23
CA VAL A 87 1.00 -0.66 -18.35
C VAL A 87 0.44 -0.48 -16.96
N VAL A 88 0.08 -1.59 -16.33
CA VAL A 88 -0.24 -1.66 -14.91
C VAL A 88 0.54 -2.77 -14.23
N VAL A 89 0.77 -2.63 -12.93
CA VAL A 89 1.19 -3.73 -12.06
C VAL A 89 -0.01 -4.20 -11.26
N ASP A 90 -0.33 -5.49 -11.36
CA ASP A 90 -1.27 -6.19 -10.49
C ASP A 90 -0.54 -6.54 -9.20
N LEU A 91 -0.87 -5.83 -8.12
CA LEU A 91 -0.27 -6.04 -6.80
C LEU A 91 -1.11 -6.97 -5.93
N MET A 92 -2.05 -7.72 -6.51
CA MET A 92 -2.82 -8.72 -5.77
C MET A 92 -1.89 -9.76 -5.13
N GLY A 93 -2.23 -10.17 -3.90
CA GLY A 93 -1.38 -11.02 -3.06
C GLY A 93 -0.50 -10.25 -2.08
N LEU A 94 -0.40 -8.93 -2.23
CA LEU A 94 0.24 -8.03 -1.26
C LEU A 94 -0.77 -7.39 -0.30
N GLY A 95 -0.25 -6.67 0.69
CA GLY A 95 -1.04 -6.06 1.76
C GLY A 95 -1.26 -4.56 1.55
N LYS A 96 -0.28 -3.77 1.99
CA LYS A 96 -0.27 -2.31 1.91
C LYS A 96 1.16 -1.84 1.77
N GLY A 97 1.40 -0.80 0.99
CA GLY A 97 2.76 -0.38 0.76
C GLY A 97 2.95 0.78 -0.19
N THR A 98 4.15 0.87 -0.75
CA THR A 98 4.53 1.84 -1.78
C THR A 98 5.38 1.13 -2.82
N ALA A 99 5.23 1.53 -4.08
CA ALA A 99 5.93 0.90 -5.19
C ALA A 99 6.72 1.92 -6.00
N TRP A 100 7.82 1.45 -6.59
CA TRP A 100 8.69 2.22 -7.47
C TRP A 100 9.09 1.43 -8.70
N VAL A 101 9.12 2.09 -9.85
CA VAL A 101 9.65 1.54 -11.10
C VAL A 101 10.83 2.41 -11.54
N ASN A 102 12.01 1.80 -11.66
CA ASN A 102 13.26 2.47 -11.99
C ASN A 102 13.54 3.70 -11.09
N GLY A 103 13.21 3.59 -9.80
CA GLY A 103 13.35 4.67 -8.82
C GLY A 103 12.23 5.71 -8.82
N ASN A 104 11.32 5.68 -9.79
CA ASN A 104 10.16 6.57 -9.83
C ASN A 104 9.02 6.01 -8.97
N ASN A 105 8.49 6.82 -8.06
CA ASN A 105 7.38 6.42 -7.20
C ASN A 105 6.08 6.33 -8.01
N ILE A 106 5.45 5.15 -8.01
CA ILE A 106 4.17 4.91 -8.72
C ILE A 106 2.96 4.92 -7.77
N GLY A 107 3.16 5.29 -6.52
CA GLY A 107 2.11 5.52 -5.53
C GLY A 107 2.08 4.51 -4.38
N ARG A 108 1.15 4.77 -3.45
CA ARG A 108 0.80 3.82 -2.39
C ARG A 108 -0.10 2.74 -2.98
N TYR A 109 0.08 1.52 -2.52
CA TYR A 109 -0.82 0.42 -2.81
C TYR A 109 -1.50 -0.08 -1.55
N TRP A 110 -2.74 -0.57 -1.68
CA TRP A 110 -3.49 -1.20 -0.59
C TRP A 110 -4.53 -2.21 -1.10
N PRO A 111 -4.11 -3.26 -1.84
CA PRO A 111 -5.04 -4.25 -2.39
C PRO A 111 -5.70 -5.12 -1.31
N ALA A 112 -5.16 -5.19 -0.08
CA ALA A 112 -5.84 -5.86 1.03
C ALA A 112 -7.02 -5.05 1.61
N PHE A 113 -7.18 -3.77 1.22
CA PHE A 113 -8.36 -3.00 1.60
C PHE A 113 -9.49 -3.28 0.63
N ILE A 114 -10.40 -4.14 1.06
CA ILE A 114 -11.55 -4.60 0.28
C ILE A 114 -12.68 -3.57 0.36
N SER A 115 -13.33 -3.33 -0.77
CA SER A 115 -14.51 -2.47 -0.84
C SER A 115 -15.71 -3.09 -0.11
N SER A 116 -16.71 -2.27 0.22
CA SER A 116 -17.97 -2.76 0.77
C SER A 116 -18.59 -3.84 -0.14
N GLU A 117 -19.14 -4.90 0.44
CA GLU A 117 -19.95 -5.89 -0.30
C GLU A 117 -21.29 -5.30 -0.77
N ASN A 118 -21.75 -4.23 -0.11
CA ASN A 118 -23.02 -3.56 -0.39
C ASN A 118 -22.84 -2.30 -1.25
N GLY A 119 -23.89 -1.92 -1.98
CA GLY A 119 -23.99 -0.65 -2.73
C GLY A 119 -23.84 -0.80 -4.24
N CYS A 120 -23.32 -1.92 -4.72
CA CYS A 120 -23.30 -2.25 -6.15
C CYS A 120 -24.65 -2.86 -6.56
N ASP A 121 -25.61 -2.01 -6.93
CA ASP A 121 -26.87 -2.48 -7.51
C ASP A 121 -26.61 -3.09 -8.90
N ALA A 122 -27.23 -4.24 -9.16
CA ALA A 122 -27.22 -4.87 -10.47
C ALA A 122 -27.86 -3.99 -11.56
N LYS A 123 -28.69 -3.00 -11.18
CA LYS A 123 -29.41 -2.11 -12.10
C LYS A 123 -29.03 -0.64 -11.91
N CYS A 124 -27.92 -0.22 -12.51
CA CYS A 124 -27.64 1.21 -12.71
C CYS A 124 -28.39 1.74 -13.95
N ASN A 125 -29.18 2.81 -13.79
CA ASN A 125 -29.89 3.48 -14.89
C ASN A 125 -29.45 4.94 -14.99
N TYR A 126 -29.08 5.38 -16.21
CA TYR A 126 -28.67 6.75 -16.48
C TYR A 126 -29.80 7.77 -16.27
N ARG A 127 -31.07 7.35 -16.37
CA ARG A 127 -32.22 8.22 -16.16
C ARG A 127 -32.43 8.54 -14.67
N GLY A 128 -33.01 9.70 -14.39
CA GLY A 128 -33.31 10.18 -13.04
C GLY A 128 -32.10 10.80 -12.33
N ALA A 129 -32.33 11.38 -11.14
CA ALA A 129 -31.30 12.05 -10.37
C ALA A 129 -30.10 11.13 -10.07
N TYR A 130 -28.91 11.71 -10.04
CA TYR A 130 -27.67 11.02 -9.71
C TYR A 130 -27.19 11.40 -8.30
N HIS A 131 -26.62 10.43 -7.60
CA HIS A 131 -25.87 10.58 -6.35
C HIS A 131 -24.70 9.59 -6.39
N ALA A 132 -23.66 9.82 -5.58
CA ALA A 132 -22.39 9.11 -5.69
C ALA A 132 -22.53 7.59 -5.55
N GLU A 133 -23.51 7.14 -4.75
CA GLU A 133 -23.75 5.74 -4.44
C GLU A 133 -24.62 5.03 -5.50
N LYS A 134 -25.18 5.75 -6.49
CA LYS A 134 -26.19 5.21 -7.41
C LYS A 134 -25.68 4.05 -8.28
N CYS A 135 -24.41 4.09 -8.67
CA CYS A 135 -23.84 3.18 -9.67
C CYS A 135 -22.43 2.71 -9.25
N LEU A 136 -22.28 2.31 -7.98
CA LEU A 136 -21.03 1.74 -7.49
C LEU A 136 -20.76 0.39 -8.17
N THR A 137 -19.48 0.08 -8.34
CA THR A 137 -18.99 -1.18 -8.89
C THR A 137 -17.84 -1.70 -8.03
N ASN A 138 -17.35 -2.91 -8.34
CA ASN A 138 -16.18 -3.50 -7.68
C ASN A 138 -16.41 -3.75 -6.17
N CYS A 139 -17.62 -4.14 -5.77
CA CYS A 139 -17.95 -4.53 -4.39
C CYS A 139 -17.33 -5.90 -4.02
N GLY A 140 -16.83 -6.05 -2.80
CA GLY A 140 -16.17 -7.28 -2.33
C GLY A 140 -14.78 -7.52 -2.92
N GLU A 141 -14.27 -6.58 -3.70
CA GLU A 141 -12.97 -6.65 -4.38
C GLU A 141 -11.98 -5.65 -3.77
N PRO A 142 -10.66 -5.78 -3.99
CA PRO A 142 -9.70 -4.75 -3.64
C PRO A 142 -10.15 -3.36 -4.14
N THR A 143 -10.16 -2.36 -3.25
CA THR A 143 -10.49 -0.96 -3.60
C THR A 143 -9.63 -0.45 -4.76
N GLN A 144 -8.39 -0.93 -4.86
CA GLN A 144 -7.57 -0.82 -6.06
C GLN A 144 -6.64 -2.04 -6.19
N ARG A 145 -6.76 -2.75 -7.31
CA ARG A 145 -5.91 -3.91 -7.65
C ARG A 145 -4.77 -3.57 -8.60
N TRP A 146 -5.08 -2.81 -9.64
CA TRP A 146 -4.12 -2.42 -10.68
C TRP A 146 -3.57 -1.02 -10.42
N TYR A 147 -2.25 -0.92 -10.48
CA TYR A 147 -1.52 0.32 -10.22
C TYR A 147 -0.81 0.75 -11.49
N HIS A 148 -1.09 1.97 -11.93
CA HIS A 148 -0.60 2.48 -13.21
C HIS A 148 0.93 2.65 -13.20
N VAL A 149 1.56 2.22 -14.30
CA VAL A 149 2.99 2.38 -14.55
C VAL A 149 3.14 3.21 -15.82
N PRO A 150 3.55 4.49 -15.72
CA PRO A 150 3.79 5.31 -16.88
C PRO A 150 4.84 4.67 -17.80
N ARG A 151 4.53 4.56 -19.10
CA ARG A 151 5.48 4.01 -20.11
C ARG A 151 6.81 4.77 -20.10
N SER A 152 6.80 6.08 -19.84
CA SER A 152 8.00 6.91 -19.73
C SER A 152 8.90 6.58 -18.53
N PHE A 153 8.42 5.81 -17.55
CA PHE A 153 9.25 5.32 -16.45
C PHE A 153 10.00 4.04 -16.82
N LEU A 154 9.68 3.42 -17.96
CA LEU A 154 10.27 2.16 -18.41
C LEU A 154 11.44 2.39 -19.38
N ASN A 155 12.47 1.57 -19.24
CA ASN A 155 13.50 1.35 -20.23
C ASN A 155 12.94 0.41 -21.31
N ALA A 156 12.64 0.95 -22.50
CA ALA A 156 11.95 0.23 -23.57
C ALA A 156 12.71 -1.01 -24.07
N GLU A 157 14.04 -0.91 -24.22
CA GLU A 157 14.90 -1.98 -24.75
C GLU A 157 15.72 -2.68 -23.67
N GLY A 158 15.49 -2.34 -22.39
CA GLY A 158 16.36 -2.69 -21.28
C GLY A 158 15.68 -3.42 -20.13
N ASP A 159 16.47 -3.69 -19.11
CA ASP A 159 15.97 -4.15 -17.81
C ASP A 159 15.34 -2.99 -17.04
N ASN A 160 14.23 -3.32 -16.37
CA ASN A 160 13.51 -2.44 -15.48
C ASN A 160 13.56 -3.03 -14.07
N THR A 161 13.57 -2.16 -13.05
CA THR A 161 13.56 -2.55 -11.65
C THR A 161 12.23 -2.17 -11.03
N LEU A 162 11.58 -3.14 -10.38
CA LEU A 162 10.46 -2.92 -9.46
C LEU A 162 11.02 -2.97 -8.02
N VAL A 163 10.75 -1.94 -7.22
CA VAL A 163 10.97 -1.97 -5.77
C VAL A 163 9.64 -1.79 -5.06
N LEU A 164 9.40 -2.59 -4.03
CA LEU A 164 8.20 -2.56 -3.21
C LEU A 164 8.60 -2.43 -1.74
N PHE A 165 7.91 -1.55 -1.01
CA PHE A 165 7.87 -1.59 0.44
C PHE A 165 6.51 -2.14 0.88
N GLU A 166 6.50 -3.29 1.56
CA GLU A 166 5.32 -4.00 2.06
C GLU A 166 5.20 -3.85 3.58
N GLU A 167 4.15 -3.17 4.02
CA GLU A 167 3.88 -2.81 5.41
C GLU A 167 3.19 -3.95 6.18
N MET A 168 2.21 -4.62 5.57
CA MET A 168 1.32 -5.60 6.23
C MET A 168 1.76 -7.05 6.04
N GLY A 169 2.53 -7.32 4.99
CA GLY A 169 2.95 -8.66 4.59
C GLY A 169 2.06 -9.23 3.48
N GLY A 170 2.66 -10.06 2.62
CA GLY A 170 1.99 -10.71 1.51
C GLY A 170 2.94 -11.63 0.73
N ASN A 171 2.47 -12.13 -0.41
CA ASN A 171 3.25 -12.97 -1.30
C ASN A 171 3.64 -12.21 -2.59
N PRO A 172 4.92 -11.77 -2.73
CA PRO A 172 5.38 -11.05 -3.90
C PRO A 172 5.43 -11.90 -5.18
N SER A 173 5.34 -13.23 -5.10
CA SER A 173 5.34 -14.09 -6.30
C SER A 173 4.07 -13.98 -7.14
N LEU A 174 3.01 -13.38 -6.59
CA LEU A 174 1.75 -13.14 -7.28
C LEU A 174 1.72 -11.82 -8.07
N VAL A 175 2.72 -10.96 -7.86
CA VAL A 175 2.83 -9.67 -8.56
C VAL A 175 3.12 -9.89 -10.03
N SER A 176 2.37 -9.21 -10.91
CA SER A 176 2.59 -9.30 -12.34
C SER A 176 2.29 -7.99 -13.06
N PHE A 177 3.00 -7.74 -14.16
CA PHE A 177 2.69 -6.63 -15.07
C PHE A 177 1.64 -7.07 -16.10
N LYS A 178 0.72 -6.16 -16.43
CA LYS A 178 -0.34 -6.36 -17.43
C LYS A 178 -0.38 -5.16 -18.38
N LEU A 179 -0.82 -5.42 -19.60
CA LEU A 179 -1.27 -4.40 -20.55
C LEU A 179 -2.78 -4.24 -20.40
N LEU A 180 -3.25 -2.99 -20.46
CA LEU A 180 -4.68 -2.71 -20.58
C LEU A 180 -4.98 -2.51 -22.07
N GLU A 181 -5.73 -3.46 -22.64
CA GLU A 181 -6.31 -3.38 -23.99
C GLU A 181 -7.61 -2.57 -23.99
#